data_AF-A0A285KJE5-F1
#
_entry.id   AF-A0A285KJE5-F1
#
_cell.length_a   1.000
_cell.length_b   1.000
_cell.length_c   1.000
_cell.angle_alpha   90.00
_cell.angle_beta   90.00
_cell.angle_gamma   90.00
#
_symmetry.space_group_name_H-M   'P 1'
#
loop_
_entity.id
_entity.type
_entity.pdbx_description
1 polymer ?
#
loop_
_entity_poly.entity_id
_entity_poly.type
_entity_poly.pdbx_seq_one_letter_code
_entity_poly.pdbx_strand_id
1 'polypeptide(L)'
;MRVKLLCTLSFLFFILFSIQSNAGCTANGVMSFYMNAGDVYVQRDTPVGTELKSFSIGESGTWSGCTTDWTDRYELATFSQSTSFSKVWQTNVPGVGFKFYSSVFNSYMPFDATVAGGTHKTWDTVTVTLVKVGDITSGQLTPGAILAKESVANYAYFAQYVVPSGVNIKQLACSITTPNLTFQIGDIPASSFGTAVGTIPSGAQNTQNLGLNCDANANINVSLQGTQNPDVSTTSVLALTGQGNSDVANGVGVQLVYNGSPLVLNNRIVLKQSAGGQETFPITARYYQTKTAVTAGKANASATLDLTYQ
;
A
#
# COMPACT_ATOMS: atom_id res chain seq x y z
N MET A 1 68.54 -39.01 79.02
CA MET A 1 68.01 -40.15 78.23
C MET A 1 67.08 -39.57 77.16
N ARG A 2 67.27 -40.00 75.91
CA ARG A 2 66.73 -39.48 74.64
C ARG A 2 65.18 -39.33 74.68
N VAL A 3 64.48 -38.43 73.97
CA VAL A 3 64.28 -38.38 72.50
C VAL A 3 63.57 -37.06 72.07
N LYS A 4 64.14 -36.42 71.03
CA LYS A 4 63.61 -35.62 69.87
C LYS A 4 62.17 -35.05 69.93
N LEU A 5 61.94 -33.73 69.76
CA LEU A 5 62.02 -32.89 68.54
C LEU A 5 61.02 -33.32 67.44
N LEU A 6 59.91 -32.58 67.27
CA LEU A 6 59.61 -31.83 66.04
C LEU A 6 58.33 -30.99 66.16
N CYS A 7 58.43 -29.76 65.67
CA CYS A 7 57.39 -28.76 65.50
C CYS A 7 56.53 -29.13 64.27
N THR A 8 55.22 -29.14 64.39
CA THR A 8 54.30 -29.25 63.24
C THR A 8 53.19 -28.22 63.36
N LEU A 9 53.47 -27.05 62.79
CA LEU A 9 52.52 -26.01 62.45
C LEU A 9 51.64 -26.54 61.30
N SER A 10 50.45 -27.05 61.62
CA SER A 10 49.51 -27.54 60.60
C SER A 10 48.67 -26.37 60.09
N PHE A 11 49.02 -25.92 58.90
CA PHE A 11 48.38 -24.85 58.13
C PHE A 11 46.98 -25.31 57.71
N LEU A 12 45.93 -24.68 58.24
CA LEU A 12 44.55 -24.92 57.85
C LEU A 12 44.34 -24.37 56.43
N PHE A 13 44.48 -25.23 55.43
CA PHE A 13 44.27 -24.89 54.03
C PHE A 13 42.75 -24.74 53.77
N PHE A 14 42.25 -23.50 53.88
CA PHE A 14 40.92 -23.14 53.39
C PHE A 14 40.92 -23.33 51.86
N ILE A 15 40.42 -24.48 51.39
CA ILE A 15 40.08 -24.68 49.99
C ILE A 15 38.86 -23.80 49.73
N LEU A 16 39.10 -22.57 49.27
CA LEU A 16 38.13 -21.76 48.57
C LEU A 16 37.78 -22.51 47.28
N PHE A 17 36.77 -23.40 47.35
CA PHE A 17 36.03 -23.78 46.16
C PHE A 17 35.34 -22.51 45.67
N SER A 18 35.98 -21.80 44.75
CA SER A 18 35.30 -20.85 43.89
C SER A 18 34.24 -21.62 43.14
N ILE A 19 33.01 -21.60 43.66
CA ILE A 19 31.83 -21.99 42.91
C ILE A 19 31.82 -21.04 41.72
N GLN A 20 32.19 -21.54 40.53
CA GLN A 20 31.93 -20.79 39.32
C GLN A 20 30.41 -20.70 39.21
N SER A 21 29.86 -19.56 39.64
CA SER A 21 28.54 -19.12 39.26
C SER A 21 28.59 -18.90 37.75
N ASN A 22 28.37 -19.97 36.98
CA ASN A 22 28.02 -19.82 35.59
C ASN A 22 26.60 -19.25 35.58
N ALA A 23 26.48 -17.97 35.25
CA ALA A 23 25.23 -17.39 34.79
C ALA A 23 24.82 -18.12 33.51
N GLY A 24 24.19 -19.29 33.66
CA GLY A 24 23.79 -20.14 32.55
C GLY A 24 22.54 -19.57 31.89
N CYS A 25 22.65 -19.19 30.62
CA CYS A 25 21.50 -18.97 29.75
C CYS A 25 21.19 -20.24 28.99
N THR A 26 19.92 -20.66 29.00
CA THR A 26 19.42 -21.80 28.23
C THR A 26 18.50 -21.31 27.12
N ALA A 27 18.62 -21.92 25.93
CA ALA A 27 17.71 -21.71 24.81
C ALA A 27 17.53 -23.05 24.09
N ASN A 28 16.30 -23.42 23.75
CA ASN A 28 15.97 -24.70 23.12
C ASN A 28 16.26 -24.74 21.61
N GLY A 29 17.42 -24.24 21.20
CA GLY A 29 17.81 -24.09 19.79
C GLY A 29 17.26 -22.82 19.15
N VAL A 30 17.34 -22.74 17.83
CA VAL A 30 16.80 -21.62 17.04
C VAL A 30 15.48 -22.03 16.42
N MET A 31 14.41 -21.31 16.74
CA MET A 31 13.12 -21.49 16.08
C MET A 31 12.95 -20.53 14.90
N SER A 32 12.39 -21.03 13.80
CA SER A 32 12.10 -20.22 12.61
C SER A 32 10.61 -20.01 12.48
N PHE A 33 10.21 -18.74 12.48
CA PHE A 33 8.85 -18.33 12.23
C PHE A 33 8.69 -17.81 10.81
N TYR A 34 7.68 -18.28 10.09
CA TYR A 34 7.45 -17.86 8.71
C TYR A 34 6.31 -16.85 8.63
N MET A 35 6.52 -15.76 7.90
CA MET A 35 5.44 -14.80 7.63
C MET A 35 4.34 -15.44 6.76
N ASN A 36 3.08 -15.28 7.13
CA ASN A 36 1.94 -15.78 6.34
C ASN A 36 1.26 -14.65 5.57
N ALA A 37 1.96 -14.11 4.58
CA ALA A 37 1.40 -13.06 3.73
C ALA A 37 0.68 -13.60 2.48
N GLY A 38 1.08 -14.75 1.93
CA GLY A 38 0.62 -15.19 0.60
C GLY A 38 0.85 -14.11 -0.48
N ASP A 39 0.09 -14.16 -1.57
CA ASP A 39 0.09 -13.07 -2.56
C ASP A 39 -0.59 -11.82 -1.99
N VAL A 40 0.02 -10.65 -2.24
CA VAL A 40 -0.49 -9.33 -1.85
C VAL A 40 -0.73 -8.52 -3.11
N TYR A 41 -1.99 -8.15 -3.32
CA TYR A 41 -2.43 -7.34 -4.45
C TYR A 41 -2.72 -5.92 -3.98
N VAL A 42 -2.17 -4.92 -4.67
CA VAL A 42 -2.27 -3.52 -4.27
C VAL A 42 -2.70 -2.69 -5.46
N GLN A 43 -3.82 -1.97 -5.36
CA GLN A 43 -4.24 -1.05 -6.41
C GLN A 43 -3.19 0.07 -6.55
N ARG A 44 -2.81 0.45 -7.78
CA ARG A 44 -1.69 1.38 -8.03
C ARG A 44 -1.78 2.64 -7.17
N ASP A 45 -2.95 3.25 -7.13
CA ASP A 45 -3.20 4.55 -6.52
C ASP A 45 -3.71 4.42 -5.07
N THR A 46 -3.56 3.23 -4.46
CA THR A 46 -3.71 3.05 -3.00
C THR A 46 -2.81 4.06 -2.28
N PRO A 47 -3.32 4.83 -1.29
CA PRO A 47 -2.53 5.83 -0.60
C PRO A 47 -1.24 5.28 0.03
N VAL A 48 -0.17 6.05 -0.04
CA VAL A 48 1.08 5.77 0.68
C VAL A 48 0.82 5.90 2.18
N GLY A 49 1.34 4.96 2.97
CA GLY A 49 1.06 4.78 4.40
C GLY A 49 0.02 3.70 4.71
N THR A 50 -0.66 3.16 3.69
CA THR A 50 -1.66 2.10 3.87
C THR A 50 -1.01 0.80 4.35
N GLU A 51 -1.58 0.18 5.38
CA GLU A 51 -1.27 -1.19 5.77
C GLU A 51 -1.87 -2.16 4.76
N LEU A 52 -1.01 -2.90 4.07
CA LEU A 52 -1.39 -3.79 2.96
C LEU A 52 -1.86 -5.14 3.46
N LYS A 53 -1.15 -5.70 4.45
CA LYS A 53 -1.47 -6.99 5.04
C LYS A 53 -0.81 -7.11 6.40
N SER A 54 -1.56 -7.60 7.38
CA SER A 54 -1.09 -7.87 8.74
C SER A 54 -1.32 -9.33 9.09
N PHE A 55 -0.37 -9.94 9.76
CA PHE A 55 -0.50 -11.31 10.26
C PHE A 55 0.28 -11.43 11.57
N SER A 56 -0.25 -12.25 12.48
CA SER A 56 0.37 -12.53 13.76
C SER A 56 1.12 -13.85 13.70
N ILE A 57 2.32 -13.82 14.27
CA ILE A 57 3.22 -14.95 14.39
C ILE A 57 3.42 -15.17 15.88
N GLY A 58 3.14 -16.37 16.35
CA GLY A 58 3.38 -16.76 17.73
C GLY A 58 3.34 -18.27 17.85
N GLU A 59 3.91 -18.77 18.93
CA GLU A 59 3.86 -20.18 19.31
C GLU A 59 3.50 -20.27 20.80
N SER A 60 3.20 -21.48 21.26
CA SER A 60 2.99 -21.73 22.69
C SER A 60 4.20 -22.43 23.31
N GLY A 61 4.47 -22.16 24.58
CA GLY A 61 5.54 -22.81 25.35
C GLY A 61 6.67 -21.87 25.79
N THR A 62 7.54 -22.41 26.63
CA THR A 62 8.69 -21.73 27.25
C THR A 62 9.97 -22.08 26.50
N TRP A 63 10.81 -21.08 26.21
CA TRP A 63 11.91 -21.26 25.27
C TRP A 63 13.30 -20.91 25.79
N SER A 64 13.47 -19.72 26.36
CA SER A 64 14.77 -19.20 26.76
C SER A 64 14.73 -18.60 28.16
N GLY A 65 15.86 -18.56 28.84
CA GLY A 65 15.99 -17.83 30.10
C GLY A 65 17.41 -17.91 30.65
N CYS A 66 17.74 -16.97 31.51
CA CYS A 66 19.03 -16.93 32.19
C CYS A 66 18.83 -16.96 33.71
N THR A 67 19.82 -17.51 34.41
CA THR A 67 19.83 -17.55 35.88
C THR A 67 20.02 -16.16 36.51
N THR A 68 20.65 -15.22 35.81
CA THR A 68 20.77 -13.81 36.18
C THR A 68 19.93 -12.91 35.28
N ASP A 69 19.73 -11.66 35.68
CA ASP A 69 19.08 -10.64 34.84
C ASP A 69 19.73 -10.60 33.45
N TRP A 70 18.88 -10.52 32.43
CA TRP A 70 19.29 -10.59 31.04
C TRP A 70 18.48 -9.63 30.16
N THR A 71 18.96 -9.39 28.95
CA THR A 71 18.29 -8.51 27.98
C THR A 71 17.76 -9.34 26.83
N ASP A 72 16.46 -9.28 26.63
CA ASP A 72 15.77 -9.82 25.46
C ASP A 72 15.84 -8.79 24.33
N ARG A 73 16.55 -9.13 23.26
CA ARG A 73 16.87 -8.24 22.16
C ARG A 73 16.11 -8.66 20.91
N TYR A 74 15.29 -7.74 20.42
CA TYR A 74 14.63 -7.81 19.14
C TYR A 74 15.37 -6.91 18.15
N GLU A 75 15.95 -7.49 17.12
CA GLU A 75 16.74 -6.77 16.13
C GLU A 75 16.32 -7.09 14.70
N LEU A 76 16.52 -6.14 13.79
CA LEU A 76 16.35 -6.37 12.36
C LEU A 76 17.54 -7.13 11.81
N ALA A 77 17.31 -7.92 10.76
CA ALA A 77 18.35 -8.72 10.12
C ALA A 77 18.62 -8.27 8.68
N THR A 78 18.17 -9.02 7.67
CA THR A 78 18.49 -8.81 6.25
C THR A 78 18.12 -7.40 5.78
N PHE A 79 17.00 -6.86 6.26
CA PHE A 79 16.55 -5.52 5.91
C PHE A 79 16.46 -4.62 7.13
N SER A 80 17.29 -3.59 7.17
CA SER A 80 17.38 -2.65 8.31
C SER A 80 17.31 -1.18 7.90
N GLN A 81 17.18 -0.88 6.59
CA GLN A 81 17.06 0.47 6.10
C GLN A 81 15.68 1.05 6.43
N SER A 82 15.65 2.18 7.11
CA SER A 82 14.40 2.88 7.45
C SER A 82 13.72 3.49 6.22
N THR A 83 12.40 3.64 6.30
CA THR A 83 11.60 4.43 5.36
C THR A 83 11.30 5.82 5.93
N SER A 84 10.51 6.62 5.22
CA SER A 84 9.94 7.87 5.74
C SER A 84 8.89 7.65 6.83
N PHE A 85 8.37 6.43 6.95
CA PHE A 85 7.41 6.06 7.99
C PHE A 85 8.14 5.57 9.24
N SER A 86 7.74 6.11 10.38
CA SER A 86 8.28 5.72 11.69
C SER A 86 8.12 4.22 11.90
N LYS A 87 9.21 3.55 12.31
CA LYS A 87 9.24 2.11 12.62
C LYS A 87 8.78 1.23 11.45
N VAL A 88 9.04 1.66 10.21
CA VAL A 88 8.83 0.86 9.00
C VAL A 88 10.15 0.77 8.23
N TRP A 89 10.55 -0.44 7.88
CA TRP A 89 11.80 -0.73 7.17
C TRP A 89 11.53 -1.22 5.77
N GLN A 90 12.44 -0.93 4.85
CA GLN A 90 12.31 -1.29 3.44
C GLN A 90 12.36 -2.81 3.27
N THR A 91 11.59 -3.36 2.34
CA THR A 91 11.80 -4.71 1.83
C THR A 91 12.71 -4.66 0.58
N ASN A 92 12.99 -5.81 -0.01
CA ASN A 92 13.60 -5.86 -1.35
C ASN A 92 12.62 -5.48 -2.48
N VAL A 93 11.32 -5.35 -2.21
CA VAL A 93 10.32 -4.91 -3.18
C VAL A 93 10.16 -3.38 -3.06
N PRO A 94 10.53 -2.60 -4.10
CA PRO A 94 10.42 -1.15 -4.06
C PRO A 94 8.98 -0.69 -3.74
N GLY A 95 8.86 0.33 -2.88
CA GLY A 95 7.56 0.86 -2.46
C GLY A 95 6.85 0.07 -1.36
N VAL A 96 7.42 -1.07 -0.91
CA VAL A 96 6.87 -1.87 0.19
C VAL A 96 7.85 -1.89 1.36
N GLY A 97 7.34 -1.48 2.52
CA GLY A 97 8.01 -1.64 3.80
C GLY A 97 7.31 -2.67 4.67
N PHE A 98 7.94 -3.01 5.79
CA PHE A 98 7.37 -3.86 6.82
C PHE A 98 7.59 -3.25 8.21
N LYS A 99 6.74 -3.62 9.15
CA LYS A 99 6.94 -3.32 10.58
C LYS A 99 6.61 -4.54 11.44
N PHE A 100 7.28 -4.64 12.58
CA PHE A 100 7.09 -5.67 13.59
C PHE A 100 6.61 -5.02 14.88
N TYR A 101 5.53 -5.54 15.45
CA TYR A 101 4.98 -5.09 16.72
C TYR A 101 4.86 -6.28 17.67
N SER A 102 5.48 -6.16 18.84
CA SER A 102 5.29 -7.06 19.97
C SER A 102 4.11 -6.57 20.80
N SER A 103 3.10 -7.42 20.97
CA SER A 103 1.96 -7.12 21.82
C SER A 103 2.30 -7.23 23.31
N VAL A 104 3.21 -8.14 23.68
CA VAL A 104 3.66 -8.33 25.07
C VAL A 104 4.47 -7.13 25.57
N PHE A 105 5.36 -6.59 24.74
CA PHE A 105 6.20 -5.44 25.11
C PHE A 105 5.62 -4.10 24.69
N ASN A 106 4.45 -4.10 24.03
CA ASN A 106 3.82 -2.92 23.44
C ASN A 106 4.82 -2.05 22.66
N SER A 107 5.67 -2.71 21.86
CA SER A 107 6.84 -2.06 21.25
C SER A 107 7.04 -2.52 19.81
N TYR A 108 7.50 -1.59 18.97
CA TYR A 108 7.95 -1.89 17.62
C TYR A 108 9.44 -2.25 17.62
N MET A 109 9.82 -3.28 16.87
CA MET A 109 11.23 -3.64 16.69
C MET A 109 12.03 -2.50 16.02
N PRO A 110 13.36 -2.48 16.06
CA PRO A 110 14.16 -3.17 17.07
C PRO A 110 13.97 -2.52 18.46
N PHE A 111 14.07 -3.33 19.51
CA PHE A 111 14.06 -2.89 20.91
C PHE A 111 14.76 -3.92 21.81
N ASP A 112 15.20 -3.47 22.98
CA ASP A 112 15.71 -4.31 24.06
C ASP A 112 14.71 -4.26 25.23
N ALA A 113 14.46 -5.39 25.88
CA ALA A 113 13.66 -5.51 27.09
C ALA A 113 14.47 -6.19 28.20
N THR A 114 14.39 -5.68 29.43
CA THR A 114 15.07 -6.29 30.58
C THR A 114 14.19 -7.40 31.18
N VAL A 115 14.78 -8.57 31.40
CA VAL A 115 14.11 -9.73 31.99
C VAL A 115 14.87 -10.17 33.24
N ALA A 116 14.12 -10.39 34.33
CA ALA A 116 14.70 -10.78 35.62
C ALA A 116 15.30 -12.21 35.56
N GLY A 117 16.40 -12.41 36.28
CA GLY A 117 17.05 -13.70 36.43
C GLY A 117 16.12 -14.77 37.02
N GLY A 118 16.27 -16.01 36.56
CA GLY A 118 15.40 -17.12 36.93
C GLY A 118 14.04 -17.12 36.21
N THR A 119 13.77 -16.11 35.37
CA THR A 119 12.55 -16.06 34.54
C THR A 119 12.84 -16.71 33.20
N HIS A 120 12.01 -17.70 32.84
CA HIS A 120 11.98 -18.24 31.49
C HIS A 120 10.91 -17.56 30.65
N LYS A 121 11.27 -17.18 29.42
CA LYS A 121 10.42 -16.50 28.46
C LYS A 121 9.57 -17.50 27.68
N THR A 122 8.29 -17.18 27.54
CA THR A 122 7.38 -17.85 26.60
C THR A 122 7.36 -17.13 25.28
N TRP A 123 7.02 -17.84 24.20
CA TRP A 123 6.88 -17.21 22.90
C TRP A 123 5.91 -16.03 22.92
N ASP A 124 6.31 -14.96 22.23
CA ASP A 124 5.49 -13.76 22.08
C ASP A 124 4.70 -13.86 20.78
N THR A 125 3.51 -13.26 20.78
CA THR A 125 2.77 -13.01 19.55
C THR A 125 3.22 -11.68 18.96
N VAL A 126 3.92 -11.79 17.84
CA VAL A 126 4.45 -10.68 17.07
C VAL A 126 3.61 -10.47 15.83
N THR A 127 3.09 -9.26 15.65
CA THR A 127 2.38 -8.87 14.45
C THR A 127 3.35 -8.27 13.44
N VAL A 128 3.32 -8.78 12.22
CA VAL A 128 4.06 -8.24 11.09
C VAL A 128 3.06 -7.60 10.14
N THR A 129 3.36 -6.37 9.72
CA THR A 129 2.52 -5.62 8.79
C THR A 129 3.35 -5.16 7.60
N LEU A 130 2.90 -5.48 6.39
CA LEU A 130 3.39 -4.88 5.16
C LEU A 130 2.71 -3.54 4.94
N VAL A 131 3.47 -2.52 4.55
CA VAL A 131 3.01 -1.13 4.42
C VAL A 131 3.42 -0.60 3.06
N LYS A 132 2.51 0.09 2.36
CA LYS A 132 2.87 0.84 1.15
C LYS A 132 3.62 2.10 1.57
N VAL A 133 4.89 2.21 1.17
CA VAL A 133 5.76 3.35 1.52
C VAL A 133 6.12 4.23 0.31
N GLY A 134 5.68 3.85 -0.89
CA GLY A 134 5.86 4.60 -2.13
C GLY A 134 5.22 3.89 -3.32
N ASP A 135 5.63 4.26 -4.52
CA ASP A 135 5.25 3.54 -5.75
C ASP A 135 5.83 2.13 -5.74
N ILE A 136 4.96 1.15 -6.02
CA ILE A 136 5.31 -0.26 -5.90
C ILE A 136 5.76 -0.78 -7.27
N THR A 137 6.95 -1.35 -7.33
CA THR A 137 7.33 -2.20 -8.47
C THR A 137 7.02 -3.64 -8.10
N SER A 138 6.11 -4.29 -8.84
CA SER A 138 5.73 -5.68 -8.60
C SER A 138 6.96 -6.60 -8.52
N GLY A 139 6.96 -7.51 -7.56
CA GLY A 139 8.10 -8.38 -7.29
C GLY A 139 7.84 -9.37 -6.16
N GLN A 140 8.79 -10.27 -5.95
CA GLN A 140 8.73 -11.28 -4.89
C GLN A 140 9.63 -10.86 -3.72
N LEU A 141 9.14 -11.02 -2.49
CA LEU A 141 10.02 -10.89 -1.32
C LEU A 141 11.06 -12.01 -1.33
N THR A 142 12.33 -11.69 -1.07
CA THR A 142 13.44 -12.66 -1.16
C THR A 142 13.17 -13.88 -0.26
N PRO A 143 12.95 -15.08 -0.82
CA PRO A 143 12.71 -16.28 -0.03
C PRO A 143 13.89 -16.58 0.89
N GLY A 144 13.60 -16.95 2.13
CA GLY A 144 14.63 -17.25 3.15
C GLY A 144 15.30 -16.02 3.76
N ALA A 145 14.97 -14.80 3.33
CA ALA A 145 15.45 -13.60 4.01
C ALA A 145 14.95 -13.57 5.45
N ILE A 146 15.86 -13.26 6.38
CA ILE A 146 15.53 -13.13 7.80
C ILE A 146 15.20 -11.66 8.04
N LEU A 147 13.97 -11.35 8.42
CA LEU A 147 13.52 -9.98 8.63
C LEU A 147 13.95 -9.44 9.99
N ALA A 148 13.80 -10.27 11.03
CA ALA A 148 14.13 -9.93 12.40
C ALA A 148 14.60 -11.16 13.16
N LYS A 149 15.30 -10.94 14.27
CA LYS A 149 15.77 -11.96 15.21
C LYS A 149 15.43 -11.56 16.63
N GLU A 150 15.24 -12.58 17.46
CA GLU A 150 15.12 -12.46 18.91
C GLU A 150 16.28 -13.22 19.57
N SER A 151 16.92 -12.59 20.55
CA SER A 151 18.14 -13.09 21.16
C SER A 151 18.26 -12.71 22.62
N VAL A 152 19.01 -13.52 23.37
CA VAL A 152 19.63 -13.02 24.60
C VAL A 152 20.79 -12.13 24.15
N ALA A 153 20.73 -10.85 24.48
CA ALA A 153 21.69 -9.86 24.01
C ALA A 153 23.13 -10.31 24.30
N ASN A 154 23.99 -10.25 23.27
CA ASN A 154 25.40 -10.63 23.32
C ASN A 154 25.67 -12.12 23.64
N TYR A 155 24.68 -13.01 23.51
CA TYR A 155 24.84 -14.45 23.72
C TYR A 155 24.47 -15.27 22.49
N ALA A 156 23.18 -15.48 22.24
CA ALA A 156 22.69 -16.28 21.12
C ALA A 156 21.28 -15.83 20.73
N TYR A 157 21.02 -15.81 19.43
CA TYR A 157 19.66 -15.73 18.92
C TYR A 157 18.99 -17.09 19.07
N PHE A 158 17.70 -17.05 19.34
CA PHE A 158 16.91 -18.24 19.61
C PHE A 158 15.59 -18.23 18.83
N ALA A 159 15.25 -17.10 18.19
CA ALA A 159 14.20 -17.03 17.17
C ALA A 159 14.60 -16.15 15.98
N GLN A 160 14.04 -16.48 14.83
CA GLN A 160 14.18 -15.71 13.59
C GLN A 160 12.86 -15.67 12.83
N TYR A 161 12.56 -14.51 12.23
CA TYR A 161 11.37 -14.30 11.41
C TYR A 161 11.77 -14.29 9.94
N VAL A 162 11.23 -15.21 9.16
CA VAL A 162 11.72 -15.57 7.82
C VAL A 162 10.63 -15.38 6.78
N VAL A 163 11.02 -14.86 5.62
CA VAL A 163 10.18 -14.80 4.42
C VAL A 163 10.06 -16.22 3.82
N PRO A 164 8.86 -16.83 3.72
CA PRO A 164 8.71 -18.10 3.03
C PRO A 164 8.83 -17.92 1.51
N SER A 165 8.90 -19.02 0.77
CA SER A 165 8.77 -18.97 -0.68
C SER A 165 7.39 -18.49 -1.11
N GLY A 166 7.33 -17.79 -2.26
CA GLY A 166 6.05 -17.48 -2.91
C GLY A 166 5.30 -16.25 -2.39
N VAL A 167 5.91 -15.36 -1.61
CA VAL A 167 5.28 -14.08 -1.22
C VAL A 167 5.45 -13.05 -2.34
N ASN A 168 4.45 -12.95 -3.22
CA ASN A 168 4.46 -12.00 -4.33
C ASN A 168 3.70 -10.73 -3.98
N ILE A 169 4.29 -9.57 -4.24
CA ILE A 169 3.61 -8.28 -4.22
C ILE A 169 3.30 -7.88 -5.66
N LYS A 170 2.03 -7.64 -5.96
CA LYS A 170 1.54 -7.26 -7.29
C LYS A 170 0.82 -5.92 -7.21
N GLN A 171 1.37 -4.90 -7.85
CA GLN A 171 0.66 -3.66 -8.10
C GLN A 171 -0.31 -3.88 -9.26
N LEU A 172 -1.59 -3.57 -9.06
CA LEU A 172 -2.67 -3.71 -10.04
C LEU A 172 -2.94 -2.38 -10.72
N ALA A 173 -2.88 -2.36 -12.05
CA ALA A 173 -3.17 -1.19 -12.88
C ALA A 173 -3.71 -1.59 -14.26
N CYS A 174 -3.94 -0.60 -15.11
CA CYS A 174 -4.07 -0.82 -16.54
C CYS A 174 -3.11 0.08 -17.32
N SER A 175 -2.77 -0.34 -18.53
CA SER A 175 -2.22 0.55 -19.56
C SER A 175 -3.32 1.08 -20.46
N ILE A 176 -3.23 2.35 -20.83
CA ILE A 176 -4.20 3.00 -21.72
C ILE A 176 -3.83 2.66 -23.15
N THR A 177 -4.76 2.08 -23.91
CA THR A 177 -4.55 1.73 -25.33
C THR A 177 -5.11 2.78 -26.29
N THR A 178 -5.95 3.69 -25.78
CA THR A 178 -6.56 4.82 -26.52
C THR A 178 -6.31 6.14 -25.78
N PRO A 179 -5.07 6.67 -25.80
CA PRO A 179 -4.71 7.84 -25.00
C PRO A 179 -5.42 9.13 -25.45
N ASN A 180 -5.97 9.15 -26.68
CA ASN A 180 -6.72 10.29 -27.21
C ASN A 180 -8.07 9.80 -27.74
N LEU A 181 -9.14 10.50 -27.36
CA LEU A 181 -10.49 10.28 -27.88
C LEU A 181 -10.95 11.53 -28.62
N THR A 182 -11.23 11.38 -29.91
CA THR A 182 -11.73 12.48 -30.75
C THR A 182 -13.18 12.21 -31.11
N PHE A 183 -14.07 13.07 -30.62
CA PHE A 183 -15.51 12.95 -30.85
C PHE A 183 -15.95 13.91 -31.96
N GLN A 184 -16.25 13.37 -33.14
CA GLN A 184 -16.78 14.15 -34.26
C GLN A 184 -18.31 14.21 -34.15
N ILE A 185 -18.84 15.15 -33.35
CA ILE A 185 -20.28 15.35 -33.18
C ILE A 185 -20.93 15.87 -34.48
N GLY A 186 -20.18 16.70 -35.23
CA GLY A 186 -20.63 17.30 -36.49
C GLY A 186 -21.43 18.58 -36.30
N ASP A 187 -21.97 19.07 -37.42
CA ASP A 187 -22.76 20.29 -37.50
C ASP A 187 -24.23 20.01 -37.21
N ILE A 188 -24.79 20.75 -36.25
CA ILE A 188 -26.18 20.59 -35.82
C ILE A 188 -26.92 21.92 -36.03
N PRO A 189 -28.03 21.94 -36.77
CA PRO A 189 -28.82 23.14 -36.97
C PRO A 189 -29.29 23.74 -35.64
N ALA A 190 -29.21 25.06 -35.49
CA ALA A 190 -29.71 25.74 -34.29
C ALA A 190 -31.20 25.44 -34.02
N SER A 191 -32.00 25.19 -35.07
CA SER A 191 -33.41 24.80 -34.97
C SER A 191 -33.64 23.40 -34.39
N SER A 192 -32.60 22.56 -34.28
CA SER A 192 -32.68 21.26 -33.62
C SER A 192 -32.57 21.38 -32.09
N PHE A 193 -32.18 22.54 -31.59
CA PHE A 193 -32.22 22.88 -30.17
C PHE A 193 -33.61 23.41 -29.79
N GLY A 194 -33.96 23.30 -28.52
CA GLY A 194 -35.25 23.69 -27.99
C GLY A 194 -35.29 25.13 -27.49
N THR A 195 -36.30 25.44 -26.68
CA THR A 195 -36.46 26.75 -26.03
C THR A 195 -36.04 26.74 -24.56
N ALA A 196 -35.58 25.59 -24.05
CA ALA A 196 -35.23 25.38 -22.65
C ALA A 196 -33.83 24.79 -22.49
N VAL A 197 -33.16 25.21 -21.41
CA VAL A 197 -31.89 24.63 -20.96
C VAL A 197 -32.06 23.12 -20.75
N GLY A 198 -31.08 22.34 -21.21
CA GLY A 198 -31.05 20.90 -21.07
C GLY A 198 -31.59 20.09 -22.23
N THR A 199 -31.99 20.75 -23.32
CA THR A 199 -32.31 20.04 -24.56
C THR A 199 -31.04 19.42 -25.15
N ILE A 200 -31.17 18.16 -25.58
CA ILE A 200 -30.15 17.38 -26.28
C ILE A 200 -30.71 17.11 -27.68
N PRO A 201 -30.17 17.74 -28.74
CA PRO A 201 -30.68 17.54 -30.08
C PRO A 201 -30.48 16.09 -30.55
N SER A 202 -31.43 15.57 -31.32
CA SER A 202 -31.25 14.26 -31.97
C SER A 202 -30.04 14.30 -32.91
N GLY A 203 -29.22 13.25 -32.90
CA GLY A 203 -28.03 13.14 -33.74
C GLY A 203 -26.84 14.01 -33.28
N ALA A 204 -26.99 14.86 -32.27
CA ALA A 204 -25.92 15.71 -31.74
C ALA A 204 -25.00 14.97 -30.77
N GLN A 205 -24.56 13.77 -31.15
CA GLN A 205 -23.71 12.92 -30.32
C GLN A 205 -22.77 12.03 -31.14
N ASN A 206 -21.63 11.70 -30.55
CA ASN A 206 -20.68 10.74 -31.11
C ASN A 206 -20.12 9.87 -29.98
N THR A 207 -19.96 8.58 -30.22
CA THR A 207 -19.43 7.63 -29.25
C THR A 207 -18.04 7.16 -29.67
N GLN A 208 -17.10 7.18 -28.73
CA GLN A 208 -15.77 6.61 -28.88
C GLN A 208 -15.51 5.64 -27.74
N ASN A 209 -14.60 4.70 -27.97
CA ASN A 209 -14.27 3.65 -27.01
C ASN A 209 -12.95 3.99 -26.30
N LEU A 210 -13.01 4.18 -24.98
CA LEU A 210 -11.84 4.17 -24.12
C LEU A 210 -11.39 2.72 -23.92
N GLY A 211 -10.34 2.33 -24.64
CA GLY A 211 -9.64 1.06 -24.49
C GLY A 211 -8.55 1.10 -23.43
N LEU A 212 -8.52 0.05 -22.59
CA LEU A 212 -7.47 -0.24 -21.59
C LEU A 212 -7.01 -1.70 -21.74
N ASN A 213 -5.81 -2.01 -21.23
CA ASN A 213 -5.35 -3.38 -20.98
C ASN A 213 -4.95 -3.51 -19.51
N CYS A 214 -5.66 -4.35 -18.76
CA CYS A 214 -5.68 -4.33 -17.31
C CYS A 214 -5.14 -5.60 -16.67
N ASP A 215 -4.57 -5.46 -15.48
CA ASP A 215 -4.35 -6.58 -14.59
C ASP A 215 -5.71 -7.12 -14.06
N ALA A 216 -5.77 -8.41 -13.78
CA ALA A 216 -6.93 -8.99 -13.12
C ALA A 216 -7.13 -8.36 -11.73
N ASN A 217 -8.38 -8.04 -11.41
CA ASN A 217 -8.84 -7.34 -10.20
C ASN A 217 -8.43 -5.85 -10.11
N ALA A 218 -7.91 -5.23 -11.17
CA ALA A 218 -7.69 -3.79 -11.18
C ALA A 218 -9.03 -3.04 -11.07
N ASN A 219 -9.14 -2.13 -10.09
CA ASN A 219 -10.34 -1.32 -9.86
C ASN A 219 -10.25 -0.05 -10.69
N ILE A 220 -10.94 0.00 -11.83
CA ILE A 220 -10.86 1.11 -12.77
C ILE A 220 -11.85 2.19 -12.37
N ASN A 221 -11.34 3.39 -12.14
CA ASN A 221 -12.13 4.57 -11.85
C ASN A 221 -11.78 5.69 -12.85
N VAL A 222 -12.74 6.58 -13.12
CA VAL A 222 -12.52 7.74 -13.98
C VAL A 222 -13.06 9.02 -13.34
N SER A 223 -12.38 10.14 -13.57
CA SER A 223 -12.88 11.50 -13.31
C SER A 223 -12.76 12.34 -14.58
N LEU A 224 -13.72 13.22 -14.81
CA LEU A 224 -13.67 14.20 -15.91
C LEU A 224 -13.13 15.53 -15.40
N GLN A 225 -12.04 16.02 -15.99
CA GLN A 225 -11.51 17.35 -15.75
C GLN A 225 -11.73 18.24 -16.96
N GLY A 226 -12.08 19.50 -16.74
CA GLY A 226 -12.33 20.46 -17.80
C GLY A 226 -12.89 21.77 -17.24
N THR A 227 -13.15 22.71 -18.14
CA THR A 227 -13.78 23.99 -17.76
C THR A 227 -15.29 23.81 -17.77
N GLN A 228 -15.94 24.04 -16.63
CA GLN A 228 -17.40 24.03 -16.55
C GLN A 228 -18.00 25.15 -17.39
N ASN A 229 -19.10 24.87 -18.09
CA ASN A 229 -19.85 25.91 -18.78
C ASN A 229 -20.52 26.86 -17.77
N PRO A 230 -20.22 28.17 -17.80
CA PRO A 230 -20.71 29.13 -16.80
C PRO A 230 -22.21 29.42 -16.91
N ASP A 231 -22.85 29.05 -18.03
CA ASP A 231 -24.27 29.33 -18.28
C ASP A 231 -25.21 28.36 -17.54
N VAL A 232 -24.68 27.29 -16.93
CA VAL A 232 -25.47 26.26 -16.24
C VAL A 232 -24.87 25.85 -14.90
N SER A 233 -25.73 25.55 -13.94
CA SER A 233 -25.32 25.12 -12.59
C SER A 233 -24.85 23.67 -12.52
N THR A 234 -25.26 22.82 -13.48
CA THR A 234 -24.77 21.45 -13.52
C THR A 234 -23.29 21.41 -13.86
N THR A 235 -22.53 20.70 -13.04
CA THR A 235 -21.09 20.52 -13.18
C THR A 235 -20.74 19.41 -14.20
N SER A 236 -21.67 19.01 -15.06
CA SER A 236 -21.46 17.96 -16.08
C SER A 236 -21.27 18.49 -17.51
N VAL A 237 -21.41 19.80 -17.70
CA VAL A 237 -21.37 20.44 -19.01
C VAL A 237 -20.06 21.21 -19.15
N LEU A 238 -19.28 20.86 -20.18
CA LEU A 238 -18.05 21.53 -20.56
C LEU A 238 -18.35 22.84 -21.32
N ALA A 239 -17.59 23.87 -21.00
CA ALA A 239 -17.52 25.10 -21.76
C ALA A 239 -16.95 24.83 -23.16
N LEU A 240 -17.36 25.65 -24.12
CA LEU A 240 -16.75 25.65 -25.45
C LEU A 240 -15.39 26.36 -25.40
N THR A 241 -14.43 25.90 -26.20
CA THR A 241 -13.14 26.58 -26.36
C THR A 241 -13.36 27.97 -26.95
N GLY A 242 -12.98 29.00 -26.21
CA GLY A 242 -13.20 30.39 -26.61
C GLY A 242 -14.64 30.89 -26.41
N GLN A 243 -15.43 30.23 -25.55
CA GLN A 243 -16.80 30.64 -25.23
C GLN A 243 -16.88 32.15 -24.91
N GLY A 244 -17.81 32.84 -25.58
CA GLY A 244 -17.96 34.30 -25.52
C GLY A 244 -17.38 35.03 -26.73
N ASN A 245 -16.54 34.39 -27.55
CA ASN A 245 -16.06 34.96 -28.80
C ASN A 245 -17.15 34.94 -29.89
N SER A 246 -17.04 35.86 -30.86
CA SER A 246 -18.04 36.04 -31.91
C SER A 246 -18.15 34.87 -32.89
N ASP A 247 -17.12 34.04 -33.03
CA ASP A 247 -17.10 32.87 -33.91
C ASP A 247 -17.46 31.55 -33.20
N VAL A 248 -17.75 31.59 -31.90
CA VAL A 248 -18.10 30.44 -31.07
C VAL A 248 -19.60 30.41 -30.83
N ALA A 249 -20.21 29.23 -30.87
CA ALA A 249 -21.64 29.07 -30.62
C ALA A 249 -21.99 29.54 -29.20
N ASN A 250 -23.15 30.19 -29.04
CA ASN A 250 -23.67 30.57 -27.73
C ASN A 250 -24.88 29.70 -27.36
N GLY A 251 -25.07 29.43 -26.08
CA GLY A 251 -26.16 28.61 -25.58
C GLY A 251 -25.96 27.10 -25.76
N VAL A 252 -24.74 26.65 -26.05
CA VAL A 252 -24.37 25.24 -26.20
C VAL A 252 -23.13 24.94 -25.36
N GLY A 253 -23.09 23.75 -24.79
CA GLY A 253 -21.91 23.12 -24.21
C GLY A 253 -21.82 21.66 -24.61
N VAL A 254 -20.79 20.96 -24.14
CA VAL A 254 -20.56 19.53 -24.43
C VAL A 254 -20.67 18.72 -23.14
N GLN A 255 -21.37 17.59 -23.17
CA GLN A 255 -21.35 16.59 -22.09
C GLN A 255 -20.66 15.33 -22.56
N LEU A 256 -19.85 14.71 -21.68
CA LEU A 256 -19.46 13.31 -21.83
C LEU A 256 -20.39 12.43 -21.01
N VAL A 257 -20.79 11.31 -21.57
CA VAL A 257 -21.77 10.38 -21.01
C VAL A 257 -21.18 8.98 -21.00
N TYR A 258 -21.35 8.27 -19.90
CA TYR A 258 -21.00 6.85 -19.76
C TYR A 258 -22.19 6.10 -19.16
N ASN A 259 -22.55 4.94 -19.73
CA ASN A 259 -23.71 4.14 -19.32
C ASN A 259 -25.00 4.98 -19.14
N GLY A 260 -25.24 5.92 -20.06
CA GLY A 260 -26.42 6.79 -20.05
C GLY A 260 -26.38 7.94 -19.04
N SER A 261 -25.37 8.01 -18.17
CA SER A 261 -25.23 9.08 -17.16
C SER A 261 -24.14 10.09 -17.55
N PRO A 262 -24.39 11.41 -17.46
CA PRO A 262 -23.35 12.42 -17.65
C PRO A 262 -22.22 12.27 -16.64
N LEU A 263 -20.98 12.37 -17.12
CA LEU A 263 -19.81 12.48 -16.25
C LEU A 263 -19.79 13.87 -15.63
N VAL A 264 -19.69 13.91 -14.31
CA VAL A 264 -19.60 15.15 -13.55
C VAL A 264 -18.13 15.55 -13.39
N LEU A 265 -17.85 16.84 -13.58
CA LEU A 265 -16.50 17.39 -13.43
C LEU A 265 -15.97 17.18 -12.02
N ASN A 266 -14.71 16.77 -11.92
CA ASN A 266 -14.00 16.49 -10.65
C ASN A 266 -14.70 15.45 -9.76
N ASN A 267 -15.57 14.61 -10.35
CA ASN A 267 -16.25 13.55 -9.61
C ASN A 267 -15.79 12.18 -10.11
N ARG A 268 -15.19 11.41 -9.20
CA ARG A 268 -14.72 10.06 -9.48
C ARG A 268 -15.89 9.09 -9.53
N ILE A 269 -15.95 8.28 -10.58
CA ILE A 269 -16.87 7.15 -10.68
C ILE A 269 -16.11 5.85 -10.89
N VAL A 270 -16.67 4.75 -10.40
CA VAL A 270 -16.18 3.39 -10.68
C VAL A 270 -16.68 2.99 -12.06
N LEU A 271 -15.77 2.58 -12.95
CA LEU A 271 -16.13 2.01 -14.24
C LEU A 271 -16.36 0.50 -14.11
N LYS A 272 -15.37 -0.23 -13.60
CA LYS A 272 -15.36 -1.69 -13.52
C LYS A 272 -14.20 -2.19 -12.66
N GLN A 273 -14.37 -3.33 -12.01
CA GLN A 273 -13.24 -4.17 -11.58
C GLN A 273 -12.91 -5.16 -12.70
N SER A 274 -11.70 -5.07 -13.26
CA SER A 274 -11.33 -5.86 -14.43
C SER A 274 -11.16 -7.34 -14.11
N ALA A 275 -11.57 -8.21 -15.02
CA ALA A 275 -11.21 -9.63 -14.98
C ALA A 275 -9.77 -9.90 -15.48
N GLY A 276 -9.09 -8.86 -15.98
CA GLY A 276 -7.80 -8.93 -16.65
C GLY A 276 -7.93 -8.90 -18.17
N GLY A 277 -6.91 -8.36 -18.84
CA GLY A 277 -6.86 -8.24 -20.29
C GLY A 277 -7.52 -6.97 -20.81
N GLN A 278 -8.05 -7.05 -22.04
CA GLN A 278 -8.58 -5.87 -22.74
C GLN A 278 -9.95 -5.45 -22.20
N GLU A 279 -10.06 -4.17 -21.85
CA GLU A 279 -11.30 -3.53 -21.40
C GLU A 279 -11.67 -2.41 -22.37
N THR A 280 -12.97 -2.17 -22.56
CA THR A 280 -13.48 -1.13 -23.45
C THR A 280 -14.68 -0.44 -22.84
N PHE A 281 -14.61 0.89 -22.75
CA PHE A 281 -15.64 1.73 -22.16
C PHE A 281 -16.19 2.71 -23.22
N PRO A 282 -17.44 2.54 -23.68
CA PRO A 282 -18.04 3.46 -24.64
C PRO A 282 -18.40 4.77 -23.94
N ILE A 283 -17.73 5.85 -24.37
CA ILE A 283 -17.99 7.21 -23.92
C ILE A 283 -18.71 7.93 -25.05
N THR A 284 -19.80 8.63 -24.75
CA THR A 284 -20.54 9.44 -25.72
C THR A 284 -20.34 10.91 -25.41
N ALA A 285 -19.82 11.68 -26.36
CA ALA A 285 -19.89 13.13 -26.31
C ALA A 285 -21.18 13.61 -26.98
N ARG A 286 -21.87 14.58 -26.39
CA ARG A 286 -23.09 15.16 -26.95
C ARG A 286 -23.19 16.66 -26.69
N TYR A 287 -23.87 17.39 -27.57
CA TYR A 287 -24.24 18.78 -27.28
C TYR A 287 -25.33 18.86 -26.23
N TYR A 288 -25.28 19.91 -25.43
CA TYR A 288 -26.24 20.24 -24.39
C TYR A 288 -26.59 21.72 -24.48
N GLN A 289 -27.88 22.04 -24.54
CA GLN A 289 -28.35 23.42 -24.57
C GLN A 289 -28.17 24.10 -23.21
N THR A 290 -27.41 25.19 -23.14
CA THR A 290 -27.09 25.91 -21.90
C THR A 290 -27.87 27.22 -21.72
N LYS A 291 -28.53 27.73 -22.78
CA LYS A 291 -29.40 28.91 -22.73
C LYS A 291 -30.70 28.65 -23.48
N THR A 292 -31.72 29.48 -23.26
CA THR A 292 -33.01 29.40 -23.98
C THR A 292 -32.89 29.69 -25.48
N ALA A 293 -31.81 30.35 -25.91
CA ALA A 293 -31.51 30.62 -27.32
C ALA A 293 -30.10 30.12 -27.67
N VAL A 294 -29.99 29.49 -28.85
CA VAL A 294 -28.73 29.00 -29.42
C VAL A 294 -28.36 29.82 -30.65
N THR A 295 -27.10 30.23 -30.75
CA THR A 295 -26.56 30.90 -31.94
C THR A 295 -25.50 30.04 -32.61
N ALA A 296 -25.41 30.15 -33.94
CA ALA A 296 -24.42 29.43 -34.73
C ALA A 296 -22.99 29.87 -34.41
N GLY A 297 -22.04 28.95 -34.54
CA GLY A 297 -20.61 29.17 -34.34
C GLY A 297 -19.89 27.85 -34.12
N LYS A 298 -18.58 27.90 -33.91
CA LYS A 298 -17.77 26.72 -33.56
C LYS A 298 -18.18 26.20 -32.18
N ALA A 299 -18.25 24.88 -32.03
CA ALA A 299 -18.65 24.22 -30.77
C ALA A 299 -17.63 23.16 -30.32
N ASN A 300 -16.35 23.53 -30.36
CA ASN A 300 -15.27 22.67 -29.90
C ASN A 300 -15.15 22.72 -28.38
N ALA A 301 -14.81 21.60 -27.74
CA ALA A 301 -14.47 21.53 -26.32
C ALA A 301 -13.30 20.56 -26.11
N SER A 302 -12.54 20.76 -25.04
CA SER A 302 -11.49 19.85 -24.61
C SER A 302 -11.65 19.53 -23.12
N ALA A 303 -11.28 18.30 -22.76
CA ALA A 303 -11.34 17.79 -21.41
C ALA A 303 -10.33 16.65 -21.22
N THR A 304 -10.00 16.34 -19.97
CA THR A 304 -9.12 15.23 -19.60
C THR A 304 -9.94 14.19 -18.83
N LEU A 305 -9.79 12.92 -19.20
CA LEU A 305 -10.31 11.81 -18.41
C LEU A 305 -9.17 11.25 -17.56
N ASP A 306 -9.24 11.46 -16.25
CA ASP A 306 -8.25 10.96 -15.30
C ASP A 306 -8.63 9.56 -14.84
N LEU A 307 -7.76 8.58 -15.11
CA LEU A 307 -7.94 7.20 -14.70
C LEU A 307 -7.18 6.90 -13.42
N THR A 308 -7.88 6.33 -12.44
CA THR A 308 -7.29 5.94 -11.15
C THR A 308 -7.62 4.50 -10.79
N TYR A 309 -6.70 3.85 -10.06
CA TYR A 309 -6.81 2.47 -9.60
C TYR A 309 -6.80 2.40 -8.08
N GLN A 310 -7.98 2.24 -7.49
CA GLN A 310 -8.24 2.20 -6.05
C GLN A 310 -9.48 1.35 -5.78
#